data_AF-A0A712HKW9-F1
#
_entry.id   AF-A0A712HKW9-F1
#
_cell.length_a   1.000
_cell.length_b   1.000
_cell.length_c   1.000
_cell.angle_alpha   90.00
_cell.angle_beta   90.00
_cell.angle_gamma   90.00
#
_symmetry.space_group_name_H-M   'P 1'
#
loop_
_entity.id
_entity.type
_entity.pdbx_description
1 polymer ?
#
loop_
_entity_poly.entity_id
_entity_poly.type
_entity_poly.pdbx_seq_one_letter_code
_entity_poly.pdbx_strand_id
1 'polypeptide(L)'
;DFSIYVDAPEELLQTWYINRFLKFREGAFTDPDSYFHNYAKLSKEEAVNTATSLWKEINWLNLKQNILPTRERASLIMTKSANHAVEQVRLRK
;
A
#
# COMPACT_ATOMS: atom_id res chain seq x y z
N ASP A 1 17.90 -19.97 -1.43
CA ASP A 1 16.72 -19.19 -1.02
C ASP A 1 17.14 -17.84 -0.44
N PHE A 2 16.50 -16.75 -0.88
CA PHE A 2 16.81 -15.37 -0.50
C PHE A 2 15.51 -14.59 -0.35
N SER A 3 15.37 -13.79 0.69
CA SER A 3 14.15 -13.00 0.95
C SER A 3 14.44 -11.50 1.03
N ILE A 4 13.54 -10.70 0.46
CA ILE A 4 13.63 -9.24 0.46
C ILE A 4 12.42 -8.67 1.18
N TYR A 5 12.63 -7.80 2.15
CA TYR A 5 11.58 -6.97 2.74
C TYR A 5 11.68 -5.55 2.18
N VAL A 6 10.60 -5.06 1.58
CA VAL A 6 10.51 -3.67 1.11
C VAL A 6 9.83 -2.83 2.19
N ASP A 7 10.56 -1.88 2.76
CA ASP A 7 10.13 -1.03 3.87
C ASP A 7 9.86 0.40 3.40
N ALA A 8 9.01 1.11 4.12
CA ALA A 8 8.79 2.56 3.95
C ALA A 8 8.05 3.12 5.18
N PRO A 9 8.15 4.43 5.46
CA PRO A 9 7.30 5.11 6.43
C PRO A 9 5.81 4.86 6.20
N GLU A 10 5.04 4.67 7.28
CA GLU A 10 3.61 4.33 7.24
C GLU A 10 2.77 5.38 6.47
N GLU A 11 3.14 6.66 6.57
CA GLU A 11 2.51 7.78 5.87
C GLU A 11 2.67 7.68 4.34
N LEU A 12 3.84 7.23 3.88
CA LEU A 12 4.09 7.00 2.47
C LEU A 12 3.32 5.78 1.97
N LEU A 13 3.30 4.69 2.75
CA LEU A 13 2.51 3.50 2.42
C LEU A 13 1.02 3.83 2.27
N GLN A 14 0.46 4.61 3.19
CA GLN A 14 -0.92 5.09 3.11
C GLN A 14 -1.16 5.91 1.83
N THR A 15 -0.29 6.87 1.56
CA THR A 15 -0.38 7.73 0.37
C THR A 15 -0.35 6.89 -0.91
N TRP A 16 0.56 5.93 -1.00
CA TRP A 16 0.68 5.04 -2.15
C TRP A 16 -0.54 4.13 -2.31
N TYR A 17 -1.07 3.62 -1.21
CA TYR A 17 -2.29 2.82 -1.20
C TYR A 17 -3.49 3.61 -1.75
N ILE A 18 -3.73 4.82 -1.22
CA ILE A 18 -4.85 5.68 -1.65
C ILE A 18 -4.70 6.06 -3.13
N ASN A 19 -3.50 6.46 -3.56
CA ASN A 19 -3.25 6.79 -4.97
C ASN A 19 -3.49 5.60 -5.89
N ARG A 20 -3.09 4.39 -5.48
CA ARG A 20 -3.36 3.17 -6.24
C ARG A 20 -4.85 2.82 -6.28
N PHE A 21 -5.55 2.98 -5.16
CA PHE A 21 -7.00 2.79 -5.07
C PHE A 21 -7.75 3.71 -6.06
N LEU A 22 -7.37 4.99 -6.11
CA LEU A 22 -7.98 5.95 -7.02
C LEU A 22 -7.72 5.60 -8.49
N LYS A 23 -6.51 5.13 -8.83
CA LYS A 23 -6.20 4.66 -10.19
C LYS A 23 -7.03 3.44 -10.59
N PHE A 24 -7.24 2.49 -9.67
CA PHE A 24 -8.12 1.34 -9.94
C PHE A 24 -9.58 1.77 -10.12
N ARG A 25 -10.06 2.69 -9.28
CA ARG A 25 -11.39 3.29 -9.44
C ARG A 25 -11.56 3.96 -10.81
N GLU A 26 -10.56 4.74 -11.25
CA GLU A 26 -10.58 5.42 -12.55
C GLU A 26 -10.63 4.43 -13.74
N GLY A 27 -9.87 3.34 -13.68
CA GLY A 27 -9.91 2.30 -14.70
C GLY A 27 -11.23 1.51 -14.77
N ALA A 28 -12.03 1.52 -13.71
CA ALA A 28 -13.25 0.71 -13.58
C ALA A 28 -14.54 1.45 -13.99
N PHE A 29 -14.46 2.71 -14.46
CA PHE A 29 -15.64 3.48 -14.86
C PHE A 29 -16.45 2.80 -15.96
N THR A 30 -15.78 2.21 -16.94
CA THR A 30 -16.41 1.60 -18.12
C THR A 30 -16.53 0.08 -18.04
N ASP A 31 -16.06 -0.54 -16.96
CA ASP A 31 -16.05 -1.98 -16.78
C ASP A 31 -16.99 -2.37 -15.61
N PRO A 32 -18.26 -2.74 -15.89
CA PRO A 32 -19.23 -3.07 -14.86
C PRO A 32 -18.91 -4.37 -14.10
N ASP A 33 -18.09 -5.25 -14.67
CA ASP A 33 -17.68 -6.51 -14.03
C ASP A 33 -16.46 -6.32 -13.11
N SER A 34 -15.82 -5.15 -13.16
CA SER A 34 -14.73 -4.79 -12.26
C SER A 34 -15.21 -4.69 -10.82
N TYR A 35 -14.48 -5.32 -9.89
CA TYR A 35 -14.70 -5.13 -8.45
C TYR A 35 -14.71 -3.65 -8.05
N PHE A 36 -13.86 -2.83 -8.71
CA PHE A 36 -13.74 -1.40 -8.44
C PHE A 36 -14.88 -0.55 -9.04
N HIS A 37 -15.77 -1.14 -9.85
CA HIS A 37 -16.92 -0.44 -10.43
C HIS A 37 -17.85 0.13 -9.35
N ASN A 38 -17.98 -0.56 -8.21
CA ASN A 38 -18.76 -0.06 -7.07
C ASN A 38 -18.20 1.26 -6.52
N TYR A 39 -16.87 1.41 -6.50
CA TYR A 39 -16.22 2.64 -6.05
C TYR A 39 -16.21 3.73 -7.11
N ALA A 40 -16.38 3.38 -8.40
CA ALA A 40 -16.50 4.35 -9.48
C ALA A 40 -17.74 5.25 -9.31
N LYS A 41 -18.78 4.76 -8.64
CA LYS A 41 -20.02 5.50 -8.34
C LYS A 41 -19.87 6.55 -7.22
N LEU A 42 -18.84 6.43 -6.39
CA LEU A 42 -18.54 7.41 -5.33
C LEU A 42 -17.91 8.66 -5.93
N SER A 43 -18.10 9.82 -5.30
CA SER A 43 -17.27 10.99 -5.58
C SER A 43 -15.80 10.71 -5.25
N LYS A 44 -14.89 11.53 -5.80
CA LYS A 44 -13.45 11.35 -5.51
C LYS A 44 -13.14 11.50 -4.02
N GLU A 45 -13.81 12.44 -3.34
CA GLU A 45 -13.64 12.68 -1.91
C GLU A 45 -14.11 11.46 -1.08
N GLU A 46 -15.31 10.95 -1.36
CA GLU A 46 -15.82 9.74 -0.72
C GLU A 46 -14.90 8.54 -0.96
N ALA A 47 -14.40 8.38 -2.19
CA ALA A 47 -13.46 7.31 -2.52
C ALA A 47 -12.14 7.42 -1.73
N VAL A 48 -11.62 8.64 -1.51
CA VAL A 48 -10.45 8.86 -0.66
C VAL A 48 -10.74 8.50 0.80
N ASN A 49 -11.91 8.90 1.31
CA ASN A 49 -12.32 8.57 2.68
C ASN A 49 -12.47 7.05 2.86
N THR A 50 -13.14 6.37 1.92
CA THR A 50 -13.26 4.91 1.91
C THR A 50 -11.88 4.24 1.85
N ALA A 51 -11.00 4.66 0.94
CA ALA A 51 -9.65 4.10 0.84
C ALA A 51 -8.83 4.32 2.13
N THR A 52 -9.01 5.47 2.78
CA THR A 52 -8.36 5.79 4.05
C THR A 52 -8.84 4.88 5.17
N SER A 53 -10.15 4.63 5.28
CA SER A 53 -10.70 3.68 6.26
C SER A 53 -10.20 2.26 6.01
N LEU A 54 -10.26 1.78 4.76
CA LEU A 54 -9.73 0.46 4.39
C LEU A 54 -8.23 0.31 4.68
N TRP A 55 -7.46 1.38 4.48
CA TRP A 55 -6.06 1.40 4.88
C TRP A 55 -5.92 1.21 6.39
N LYS A 56 -6.58 2.07 7.20
CA LYS A 56 -6.42 2.07 8.66
C LYS A 56 -6.92 0.79 9.31
N GLU A 57 -8.11 0.35 8.94
CA GLU A 57 -8.83 -0.73 9.63
C GLU A 57 -8.33 -2.12 9.22
N ILE A 58 -7.81 -2.26 8.00
CA ILE A 58 -7.42 -3.56 7.45
C ILE A 58 -5.91 -3.61 7.21
N ASN A 59 -5.39 -2.77 6.32
CA ASN A 59 -4.04 -2.91 5.80
C ASN A 59 -2.97 -2.48 6.80
N TRP A 60 -3.21 -1.38 7.51
CA TRP A 60 -2.32 -0.85 8.53
C TRP A 60 -2.30 -1.76 9.76
N LEU A 61 -3.47 -2.25 10.20
CA LEU A 61 -3.54 -3.22 11.29
C LEU A 61 -2.78 -4.50 10.95
N ASN A 62 -2.98 -5.03 9.73
CA ASN A 62 -2.25 -6.17 9.22
C ASN A 62 -0.73 -5.90 9.12
N LEU A 63 -0.34 -4.70 8.67
CA LEU A 63 1.06 -4.28 8.63
C LEU A 63 1.69 -4.36 10.02
N LYS A 64 1.05 -3.76 11.03
CA LYS A 64 1.60 -3.68 12.41
C LYS A 64 1.65 -5.03 13.09
N GLN A 65 0.59 -5.83 12.95
CA GLN A 65 0.43 -7.06 13.71
C GLN A 65 1.12 -8.26 13.06
N ASN A 66 1.16 -8.32 11.73
CA ASN A 66 1.54 -9.54 11.02
C ASN A 66 2.74 -9.36 10.08
N ILE A 67 2.85 -8.22 9.39
CA ILE A 67 3.88 -8.04 8.35
C ILE A 67 5.17 -7.46 8.93
N LEU A 68 5.10 -6.29 9.56
CA LEU A 68 6.26 -5.58 10.11
C LEU A 68 7.08 -6.42 11.10
N PRO A 69 6.48 -7.24 11.99
CA PRO A 69 7.25 -8.12 12.89
C PRO A 69 8.13 -9.15 12.16
N THR A 70 7.88 -9.41 10.87
CA THR A 70 8.67 -10.33 10.07
C THR A 70 9.87 -9.67 9.39
N ARG A 71 9.97 -8.32 9.39
CA ARG A 71 10.99 -7.56 8.66
C ARG A 71 12.42 -8.04 8.92
N GLU A 72 12.76 -8.24 10.20
CA GLU A 72 14.13 -8.60 10.59
C GLU A 72 14.51 -10.05 10.21
N ARG A 73 13.55 -10.85 9.71
CA ARG A 73 13.80 -12.20 9.19
C ARG A 73 14.31 -12.20 7.74
N ALA A 74 14.23 -11.08 7.04
CA ALA A 74 14.63 -10.99 5.64
C ALA A 74 16.15 -11.07 5.43
N SER A 75 16.58 -11.61 4.28
CA SER A 75 17.99 -11.58 3.85
C SER A 75 18.44 -10.15 3.54
N LEU A 76 17.58 -9.37 2.88
CA LEU A 76 17.80 -7.96 2.55
C LEU A 76 16.58 -7.11 2.91
N ILE A 77 16.81 -5.93 3.48
CA ILE A 77 15.78 -4.92 3.71
C ILE A 77 16.08 -3.70 2.83
N MET A 78 15.11 -3.33 2.00
CA MET A 78 15.18 -2.17 1.10
C MET A 78 14.21 -1.11 1.59
N THR A 79 14.71 -0.01 2.14
CA THR A 79 13.89 1.10 2.63
C THR A 79 13.68 2.14 1.53
N LYS A 80 12.40 2.47 1.29
CA LYS A 80 11.97 3.45 0.31
C LYS A 80 11.53 4.75 0.97
N SER A 81 11.79 5.85 0.29
CA SER A 81 11.35 7.20 0.65
C SER A 81 10.38 7.75 -0.40
N ALA A 82 10.19 9.07 -0.40
CA ALA A 82 9.30 9.77 -1.32
C ALA A 82 9.55 9.37 -2.79
N ASN A 83 8.50 9.42 -3.61
CA ASN A 83 8.54 9.04 -5.02
C ASN A 83 9.05 7.62 -5.28
N HIS A 84 8.92 6.73 -4.28
CA HIS A 84 9.39 5.35 -4.33
C HIS A 84 10.92 5.20 -4.50
N ALA A 85 11.70 6.25 -4.25
CA ALA A 85 13.15 6.17 -4.29
C ALA A 85 13.67 5.22 -3.19
N VAL A 86 14.72 4.45 -3.48
CA VAL A 86 15.39 3.65 -2.46
C VAL A 86 16.41 4.54 -1.75
N GLU A 87 16.30 4.68 -0.44
CA GLU A 87 17.24 5.49 0.35
C GLU A 87 18.22 4.65 1.17
N GLN A 88 17.86 3.40 1.48
CA GLN A 88 18.70 2.52 2.27
C GLN A 88 18.55 1.06 1.84
N VAL A 89 19.68 0.35 1.83
CA VAL A 89 19.72 -1.11 1.65
C VAL A 89 20.51 -1.71 2.82
N ARG A 90 19.93 -2.71 3.49
CA ARG A 90 20.57 -3.48 4.56
C ARG A 90 20.61 -4.94 4.13
N LEU A 91 21.81 -5.53 4.08
CA LEU A 91 22.01 -6.96 3.80
C LEU A 91 22.46 -7.64 5.09
N ARG A 92 21.87 -8.79 5.43
CA ARG A 92 22.36 -9.63 6.53
C ARG A 92 23.81 -10.06 6.25
N LYS A 93 24.64 -10.04 7.29
CA LYS A 93 26.02 -10.57 7.24
C LYS A 93 26.01 -12.09 7.13
#